data_AF-A0A965WGW4-F1
#
_entry.id   AF-A0A965WGW4-F1
#
_cell.length_a   1.000
_cell.length_b   1.000
_cell.length_c   1.000
_cell.angle_alpha   90.00
_cell.angle_beta   90.00
_cell.angle_gamma   90.00
#
_symmetry.space_group_name_H-M   'P 1'
#
loop_
_entity.id
_entity.type
_entity.pdbx_description
1 polymer ?
#
loop_
_entity_poly.entity_id
_entity_poly.type
_entity_poly.pdbx_seq_one_letter_code
_entity_poly.pdbx_strand_id
1 'polypeptide(L)'
;MQNRHFIILISIFAIFNSNNLKAQQKDIYTFSADKITYSQDNSIIEATGNVLAKNQEGKQITSDKITYNKITQQLNTFGNSK
;
A
#
# COMPACT_ATOMS: atom_id res chain seq x y z
N MET A 1 6.50 3.38 52.71
CA MET A 1 5.39 2.72 52.02
C MET A 1 4.87 3.62 50.91
N GLN A 2 5.47 3.55 49.73
CA GLN A 2 5.01 4.24 48.52
C GLN A 2 5.78 3.57 47.39
N ASN A 3 5.13 3.32 46.25
CA ASN A 3 5.67 2.97 44.92
C ASN A 3 4.79 1.95 44.19
N ARG A 4 3.95 1.16 44.88
CA ARG A 4 3.03 0.22 44.20
C ARG A 4 2.01 0.96 43.32
N HIS A 5 1.47 2.09 43.79
CA HIS A 5 0.54 2.91 43.00
C HIS A 5 1.23 3.63 41.83
N PHE A 6 2.51 3.98 41.95
CA PHE A 6 3.29 4.65 40.90
C PHE A 6 3.63 3.68 39.74
N ILE A 7 3.97 2.43 40.06
CA ILE A 7 4.20 1.38 39.06
C ILE A 7 2.91 1.10 38.26
N ILE A 8 1.76 1.05 38.93
CA ILE A 8 0.46 0.84 38.27
C ILE A 8 0.14 1.98 37.29
N LEU A 9 0.41 3.24 37.66
CA LEU A 9 0.20 4.39 36.78
C LEU A 9 1.10 4.35 35.53
N ILE A 10 2.37 3.98 35.66
CA ILE A 10 3.29 3.80 34.53
C ILE A 10 2.82 2.68 33.60
N SER A 11 2.28 1.60 34.18
CA SER A 11 1.75 0.45 33.42
C SER A 11 0.55 0.86 32.54
N ILE A 12 -0.36 1.65 33.08
CA ILE A 12 -1.56 2.14 32.37
C ILE A 12 -1.17 3.12 31.25
N PHE A 13 -0.16 3.97 31.50
CA PHE A 13 0.36 4.89 30.49
C PHE A 13 1.03 4.16 29.31
N ALA A 14 1.73 3.05 29.56
CA ALA A 14 2.37 2.25 28.52
C ALA A 14 1.34 1.58 27.58
N ILE A 15 0.21 1.11 28.10
CA ILE A 15 -0.85 0.48 27.31
C ILE A 15 -1.52 1.49 26.37
N PHE A 16 -1.69 2.75 26.82
CA PHE A 16 -2.33 3.82 26.03
C PHE A 16 -1.48 4.28 24.83
N ASN A 17 -0.16 4.08 24.88
CA ASN A 17 0.76 4.45 23.79
C ASN A 17 0.91 3.36 22.72
N SER A 18 0.15 2.26 22.83
CA SER A 18 0.09 1.21 21.80
C SER A 18 -0.76 1.66 20.62
N ASN A 19 -0.42 2.78 20.02
CA ASN A 19 -0.99 3.19 18.74
C ASN A 19 -0.53 2.20 17.67
N ASN A 20 -1.48 1.64 16.95
CA ASN A 20 -1.31 0.65 15.90
C ASN A 20 -0.40 1.17 14.77
N LEU A 21 0.91 1.07 14.96
CA LEU A 21 1.91 1.20 13.90
C LEU A 21 1.84 -0.05 13.02
N LYS A 22 0.79 -0.16 12.21
CA LYS A 22 0.85 -1.03 11.04
C LYS A 22 1.81 -0.35 10.08
N ALA A 23 3.07 -0.78 10.05
CA ALA A 23 3.98 -0.44 8.97
C ALA A 23 3.25 -0.77 7.66
N GLN A 24 2.95 0.25 6.85
CA GLN A 24 2.24 0.06 5.60
C GLN A 24 3.10 -0.87 4.74
N GLN A 25 2.66 -2.11 4.59
CA GLN A 25 3.37 -3.09 3.78
C GLN A 25 3.33 -2.58 2.34
N LYS A 26 4.52 -2.40 1.76
CA LYS A 26 4.66 -1.96 0.38
C LYS A 26 4.28 -3.11 -0.53
N ASP A 27 3.07 -3.07 -1.07
CA ASP A 27 2.62 -4.04 -2.05
C ASP A 27 3.48 -3.92 -3.31
N ILE A 28 4.17 -5.01 -3.66
CA ILE A 28 4.90 -5.12 -4.93
C ILE A 28 3.96 -5.75 -5.95
N TYR A 29 3.67 -5.00 -7.02
CA TYR A 29 2.85 -5.45 -8.13
C TYR A 29 3.69 -5.80 -9.36
N THR A 30 3.39 -6.93 -9.98
CA THR A 30 3.82 -7.26 -11.35
C THR A 30 2.70 -6.89 -12.31
N PHE A 31 3.02 -6.14 -13.37
CA PHE A 31 2.07 -5.68 -14.37
C PHE A 31 2.27 -6.43 -15.69
N SER A 32 1.17 -6.81 -16.33
CA SER A 32 1.09 -7.25 -17.72
C SER A 32 0.01 -6.43 -18.42
N ALA A 33 0.28 -5.98 -19.65
CA ALA A 33 -0.63 -5.17 -20.44
C ALA A 33 -0.19 -5.18 -21.91
N ASP A 34 -1.06 -4.72 -22.80
CA ASP A 34 -0.73 -4.54 -24.22
C ASP A 34 0.34 -3.45 -24.43
N LYS A 35 0.30 -2.40 -23.59
CA LYS A 35 1.29 -1.32 -23.59
C LYS A 35 1.58 -0.84 -22.18
N ILE A 36 2.87 -0.64 -21.88
CA ILE A 36 3.34 -0.05 -20.63
C ILE A 36 4.28 1.12 -20.96
N THR A 37 4.05 2.25 -20.31
CA THR A 37 4.90 3.45 -20.40
C THR A 37 5.35 3.87 -19.00
N TYR A 38 6.58 4.37 -18.91
CA TYR A 38 7.14 4.89 -17.67
C TYR A 38 7.58 6.34 -17.87
N SER A 39 7.01 7.24 -17.07
CA SER A 39 7.45 8.63 -16.97
C SER A 39 8.43 8.75 -15.81
N GLN A 40 9.71 9.01 -16.13
CA GLN A 40 10.75 9.16 -15.12
C GLN A 40 10.54 10.39 -14.23
N ASP A 41 10.18 11.52 -14.84
CA ASP A 41 9.99 12.80 -14.14
C ASP A 41 8.88 12.72 -13.07
N ASN A 42 7.77 12.06 -13.41
CA ASN A 42 6.63 11.93 -12.50
C ASN A 42 6.67 10.63 -11.69
N SER A 43 7.61 9.71 -11.98
CA SER A 43 7.67 8.36 -11.41
C SER A 43 6.35 7.59 -11.53
N ILE A 44 5.65 7.77 -12.66
CA ILE A 44 4.36 7.14 -12.96
C ILE A 44 4.57 6.02 -13.99
N ILE A 45 4.03 4.85 -13.69
CA ILE A 45 3.83 3.77 -14.65
C ILE A 45 2.38 3.85 -15.14
N GLU A 46 2.20 3.86 -16.45
CA GLU A 46 0.89 3.76 -17.08
C GLU A 46 0.85 2.50 -17.95
N ALA A 47 -0.08 1.61 -17.63
CA ALA A 47 -0.36 0.37 -18.34
C ALA A 47 -1.75 0.46 -18.98
N THR A 48 -1.88 0.08 -20.25
CA THR A 48 -3.13 0.18 -21.03
C THR A 48 -3.34 -1.05 -21.88
N GLY A 49 -4.59 -1.48 -22.01
CA GLY A 49 -5.01 -2.65 -22.78
C GLY A 49 -4.80 -3.94 -21.99
N ASN A 50 -5.91 -4.66 -21.74
CA ASN A 50 -5.94 -5.95 -21.06
C ASN A 50 -5.04 -6.02 -19.81
N VAL A 51 -5.08 -5.00 -18.96
CA VAL A 51 -4.12 -4.85 -17.88
C VAL A 51 -4.42 -5.86 -16.77
N LEU A 52 -3.38 -6.56 -16.33
CA LEU A 52 -3.38 -7.44 -15.15
C LEU A 52 -2.26 -6.99 -14.20
N ALA A 53 -2.63 -6.57 -12.99
CA ALA A 53 -1.70 -6.34 -11.89
C ALA A 53 -1.83 -7.47 -10.87
N LYS A 54 -0.71 -8.10 -10.49
CA LYS A 54 -0.67 -9.18 -9.50
C LYS A 54 0.25 -8.80 -8.35
N ASN A 55 -0.24 -8.89 -7.11
CA ASN A 55 0.60 -8.70 -5.93
C ASN A 55 1.34 -10.00 -5.53
N GLN A 56 2.24 -9.92 -4.56
CA GLN A 56 3.03 -11.06 -4.10
C GLN A 56 2.19 -12.17 -3.44
N GLU A 57 1.02 -11.83 -2.90
CA GLU A 57 0.05 -12.77 -2.31
C GLU A 57 -0.82 -13.47 -3.38
N GLY A 58 -0.67 -13.08 -4.64
CA GLY A 58 -1.40 -13.64 -5.77
C GLY A 58 -2.74 -12.98 -6.06
N LYS A 59 -3.13 -11.92 -5.31
CA LYS A 59 -4.29 -11.09 -5.61
C LYS A 59 -4.09 -10.40 -6.96
N GLN A 60 -5.13 -10.44 -7.78
CA GLN A 60 -5.13 -9.89 -9.13
C GLN A 60 -6.09 -8.72 -9.22
N ILE A 61 -5.73 -7.74 -10.02
CA ILE A 61 -6.56 -6.61 -10.42
C ILE A 61 -6.51 -6.56 -11.93
N THR A 62 -7.67 -6.56 -12.58
CA THR A 62 -7.79 -6.39 -14.02
C THR A 62 -8.43 -5.06 -14.35
N SER A 63 -8.00 -4.39 -15.43
CA SER A 63 -8.60 -3.13 -15.89
C SER A 63 -8.24 -2.82 -17.34
N ASP A 64 -8.97 -1.90 -17.97
CA ASP A 64 -8.59 -1.37 -19.28
C ASP A 64 -7.31 -0.53 -19.20
N LYS A 65 -7.12 0.20 -18.10
CA LYS A 65 -5.93 1.00 -17.79
C LYS A 65 -5.62 1.00 -16.30
N ILE A 66 -4.33 0.97 -15.94
CA ILE A 66 -3.85 1.17 -14.58
C ILE A 66 -2.73 2.23 -14.59
N THR A 67 -2.80 3.17 -13.65
CA THR A 67 -1.69 4.09 -13.35
C THR A 67 -1.13 3.79 -11.96
N TYR A 68 0.17 3.63 -11.85
CA TYR A 68 0.86 3.44 -10.58
C TYR A 68 1.87 4.56 -10.34
N ASN A 69 1.67 5.31 -9.26
CA ASN A 69 2.61 6.33 -8.82
C ASN A 69 3.61 5.69 -7.86
N LYS A 70 4.89 5.61 -8.24
CA LYS A 70 5.92 4.94 -7.42
C LYS A 70 6.29 5.72 -6.15
N ILE A 71 6.04 7.04 -6.12
CA ILE A 71 6.33 7.90 -4.97
C ILE A 71 5.24 7.72 -3.92
N THR A 72 3.97 7.88 -4.31
CA THR A 72 2.83 7.76 -3.38
C THR A 72 2.38 6.32 -3.17
N GLN A 73 2.85 5.39 -3.99
CA GLN A 73 2.44 3.97 -4.02
C GLN A 73 0.95 3.79 -4.29
N GLN A 74 0.32 4.77 -4.92
CA GLN A 74 -1.10 4.72 -5.29
C GLN A 74 -1.26 4.03 -6.64
N LEU A 75 -2.20 3.08 -6.69
CA LEU A 75 -2.63 2.38 -7.88
C LEU A 75 -4.06 2.82 -8.19
N ASN A 76 -4.27 3.42 -9.36
CA ASN A 76 -5.59 3.81 -9.84
C ASN A 76 -5.95 2.97 -11.06
N THR A 77 -7.17 2.48 -11.10
CA THR A 77 -7.71 1.70 -12.22
C THR A 77 -8.74 2.52 -12.97
N PHE A 78 -8.87 2.27 -14.27
CA PHE A 78 -9.82 2.96 -15.14
C PHE A 78 -10.47 1.96 -16.10
N GLY A 79 -11.76 2.16 -16.37
CA GLY A 79 -12.55 1.31 -17.24
C GLY A 79 -13.10 0.06 -16.53
N ASN A 80 -13.08 -1.08 -17.21
CA ASN A 80 -13.60 -2.36 -16.72
C ASN A 80 -12.73 -2.96 -15.60
N SER A 81 -12.77 -2.39 -14.40
CA SER A 81 -11.96 -2.83 -13.25
C SER A 81 -12.60 -3.99 -12.49
N LYS A 82 -11.83 -5.04 -12.16
CA LYS A 82 -12.23 -6.16 -11.30
C LYS A 82 -11.11 -6.58 -10.37
#